data_AF-D4EA15-F1
#
_entry.id   AF-D4EA15-F1
#
_cell.length_a   1.000
_cell.length_b   1.000
_cell.length_c   1.000
_cell.angle_alpha   90.00
_cell.angle_beta   90.00
_cell.angle_gamma   90.00
#
_symmetry.space_group_name_H-M   'P 1'
#
loop_
_entity.id
_entity.type
_entity.pdbx_description
1 polymer ?
#
loop_
_entity_poly.entity_id
_entity_poly.type
_entity_poly.pdbx_seq_one_letter_code
_entity_poly.pdbx_strand_id
1 'polypeptide(L)' 'MRSTAGCLRSCRLAIDNLLCAADKRGLDIGIFCAIHTYDRRLNWHAHVHVSVTYGGIDEHGKCKDAMLARWMWNIRQLR' A
#
# COMPACT_ATOMS: atom_id res chain seq x y z
N MET A 1 -14.53 4.42 16.25
CA MET A 1 -14.81 4.18 14.81
C MET A 1 -13.85 5.03 13.97
N ARG A 2 -13.27 4.49 12.89
CA ARG A 2 -12.54 5.34 11.93
C ARG A 2 -13.56 6.02 11.01
N SER A 3 -13.36 7.30 10.73
CA SER A 3 -14.10 8.01 9.69
C SER A 3 -13.46 7.74 8.33
N THR A 4 -14.21 7.97 7.25
CA THR A 4 -13.69 7.91 5.87
C THR A 4 -12.47 8.82 5.66
N ALA A 5 -12.48 10.02 6.25
CA ALA A 5 -11.33 10.93 6.26
C ALA A 5 -10.11 10.33 6.98
N GLY A 6 -10.32 9.58 8.06
CA GLY A 6 -9.25 8.83 8.72
C GLY A 6 -8.67 7.73 7.83
N CYS A 7 -9.51 7.01 7.10
CA CYS A 7 -9.09 5.98 6.15
C CYS A 7 -8.27 6.54 4.98
N LEU A 8 -8.65 7.70 4.43
CA LEU A 8 -7.88 8.38 3.38
C LEU A 8 -6.46 8.73 3.84
N ARG A 9 -6.32 9.26 5.06
CA ARG A 9 -4.99 9.52 5.64
C ARG A 9 -4.18 8.24 5.81
N SER A 10 -4.81 7.15 6.27
CA SER A 10 -4.15 5.85 6.38
C SER A 10 -3.74 5.27 5.02
N CYS A 11 -4.55 5.37 3.97
CA CYS A 11 -4.16 4.94 2.62
C CYS A 11 -2.97 5.76 2.12
N ARG A 12 -2.97 7.09 2.28
CA ARG A 12 -1.81 7.90 1.89
C ARG A 12 -0.52 7.45 2.56
N LEU A 13 -0.54 7.24 3.89
CA LEU A 13 0.65 6.76 4.62
C LEU A 13 1.12 5.38 4.17
N ALA A 14 0.18 4.47 3.86
CA ALA A 14 0.50 3.16 3.34
C ALA A 14 1.10 3.23 1.92
N ILE A 15 0.53 4.05 1.03
CA ILE A 15 1.06 4.30 -0.32
C ILE A 15 2.48 4.84 -0.24
N ASP A 16 2.72 5.87 0.58
CA ASP A 16 4.06 6.46 0.74
C ASP A 16 5.11 5.41 1.16
N ASN A 17 4.74 4.49 2.05
CA ASN A 17 5.64 3.43 2.50
C ASN A 17 5.98 2.45 1.37
N LEU A 18 4.98 2.08 0.56
CA LEU A 18 5.16 1.20 -0.59
C LEU A 18 6.03 1.87 -1.66
N LEU A 19 5.77 3.14 -1.97
CA LEU A 19 6.58 3.90 -2.92
C LEU A 19 8.04 4.03 -2.45
N CYS A 20 8.27 4.33 -1.17
CA CYS A 20 9.62 4.35 -0.61
C CYS A 20 10.31 2.97 -0.70
N ALA A 21 9.56 1.88 -0.51
CA ALA A 21 10.09 0.54 -0.65
C ALA A 21 10.49 0.20 -2.09
N ALA A 22 9.68 0.64 -3.06
CA ALA A 22 9.89 0.41 -4.48
C ALA A 22 11.08 1.24 -5.00
N ASP A 23 11.15 2.51 -4.63
CA ASP A 23 12.25 3.43 -4.95
C ASP A 23 13.60 2.89 -4.47
N LYS A 24 13.68 2.44 -3.21
CA LYS A 24 14.89 1.78 -2.65
C LYS A 24 15.34 0.53 -3.41
N ARG A 25 14.48 -0.04 -4.25
CA ARG A 25 14.75 -1.23 -5.06
C ARG A 25 14.85 -0.91 -6.56
N GLY A 26 14.72 0.35 -6.97
CA GLY A 26 14.73 0.77 -8.37
C GLY A 26 13.58 0.18 -9.16
N LEU A 27 12.38 0.16 -8.57
CA LEU A 27 11.18 -0.45 -9.15
C LEU A 27 10.03 0.54 -9.25
N ASP A 28 9.34 0.51 -10.39
CA ASP A 28 8.02 1.10 -10.57
C ASP A 28 6.95 0.07 -10.21
N ILE A 29 6.01 0.46 -9.36
CA ILE A 29 4.93 -0.42 -8.87
C ILE A 29 3.56 0.15 -9.20
N GLY A 30 2.60 -0.72 -9.52
CA GLY A 30 1.20 -0.35 -9.59
C GLY A 30 0.57 -0.41 -8.21
N ILE A 31 -0.23 0.59 -7.83
CA ILE A 31 -0.92 0.65 -6.54
C ILE A 31 -2.42 0.90 -6.76
N PHE A 32 -3.25 0.17 -6.00
CA PHE A 32 -4.71 0.31 -5.96
C PHE A 32 -5.19 0.45 -4.52
N CYS A 33 -5.95 1.50 -4.20
CA CYS A 33 -6.62 1.69 -2.90
C CYS A 33 -8.15 1.55 -3.08
N ALA A 34 -8.79 0.79 -2.19
CA ALA A 34 -10.25 0.71 -2.10
C ALA A 34 -10.73 1.02 -0.67
N ILE A 35 -11.62 2.01 -0.55
CA ILE A 35 -12.24 2.36 0.74
C ILE A 35 -13.56 1.61 0.87
N HIS A 36 -13.72 0.91 1.98
CA HIS A 36 -14.95 0.23 2.34
C HIS A 36 -15.52 0.92 3.57
N THR A 37 -16.78 1.33 3.49
CA THR A 37 -17.48 2.03 4.58
C THR A 37 -18.21 1.06 5.51
N TYR A 38 -18.69 -0.05 4.96
CA TYR A 38 -19.49 -1.04 5.66
C TYR A 38 -18.81 -2.41 5.69
N ASP A 39 -19.06 -3.17 6.76
CA ASP A 39 -18.69 -4.58 6.83
C ASP A 39 -19.68 -5.48 6.07
N ARG A 40 -19.44 -6.80 6.10
CA ARG A 40 -20.31 -7.80 5.47
C ARG A 40 -21.74 -7.80 6.01
N ARG A 41 -21.95 -7.32 7.23
CA ARG A 41 -23.25 -7.22 7.92
C ARG A 41 -23.86 -5.80 7.81
N LEU A 42 -23.26 -4.91 7.02
CA LEU A 42 -23.65 -3.52 6.82
C LEU A 42 -23.52 -2.63 8.08
N ASN A 43 -22.71 -3.02 9.06
CA ASN A 43 -22.36 -2.11 10.15
C ASN A 43 -21.29 -1.12 9.69
N TRP A 44 -21.31 0.09 10.27
CA TRP A 44 -20.28 1.09 10.00
C TRP A 44 -18.90 0.60 10.45
N HIS A 45 -18.03 0.32 9.49
CA HIS A 45 -16.68 -0.18 9.72
C HIS A 45 -15.72 0.30 8.63
N ALA A 46 -15.52 1.63 8.58
CA ALA A 46 -14.68 2.22 7.55
C ALA A 46 -13.23 1.71 7.62
N HIS A 47 -12.74 1.13 6.54
CA HIS A 47 -11.37 0.65 6.37
C HIS A 47 -10.91 0.82 4.92
N VAL A 48 -9.61 0.67 4.68
CA VAL A 48 -9.03 0.79 3.35
C VAL A 48 -8.17 -0.44 3.04
N HIS A 49 -8.33 -0.97 1.85
CA HIS A 49 -7.42 -1.96 1.27
C HIS A 49 -6.43 -1.23 0.39
N VAL A 50 -5.16 -1.57 0.52
CA VAL A 50 -4.09 -1.07 -0.35
C VAL A 50 -3.43 -2.29 -0.95
N SER A 51 -3.50 -2.42 -2.27
CA SER A 51 -2.92 -3.52 -3.03
C SER A 51 -1.82 -2.96 -3.92
N VAL A 52 -0.74 -3.73 -4.05
CA VAL A 52 0.40 -3.43 -4.91
C VAL A 52 0.58 -4.58 -5.90
N THR A 53 1.11 -4.29 -7.07
CA THR A 53 1.52 -5.35 -8.02
C THR A 53 2.53 -6.28 -7.34
N TYR A 54 2.41 -7.60 -7.60
CA TYR A 54 3.24 -8.67 -7.00
C TYR A 54 4.75 -8.39 -7.15
N GLY A 55 5.12 -7.79 -8.27
CA GLY A 55 6.43 -7.24 -8.56
C GLY A 55 6.35 -5.80 -9.03
N GLY A 56 7.52 -5.21 -9.27
CA GLY A 56 7.65 -3.95 -9.97
C GLY A 56 8.37 -4.12 -11.30
N ILE A 57 8.30 -3.09 -12.13
CA ILE A 57 9.05 -2.99 -13.38
C ILE A 57 10.34 -2.22 -13.07
N ASP A 58 11.50 -2.72 -13.50
CA ASP A 58 12.73 -1.95 -13.40
C ASP A 58 12.90 -0.96 -14.57
N GLU A 59 13.96 -0.17 -14.54
CA GLU A 59 14.27 0.83 -15.57
C GLU A 59 14.39 0.26 -17.00
N HIS A 60 14.54 -1.06 -17.15
CA HIS A 60 14.61 -1.74 -18.44
C HIS A 60 13.28 -2.40 -18.85
N GLY A 61 12.19 -2.16 -18.12
CA GLY A 61 10.90 -2.74 -18.41
C GLY A 61 10.74 -4.19 -17.92
N LYS A 62 11.70 -4.73 -17.14
CA LYS A 62 11.67 -6.12 -16.70
C LYS A 62 10.92 -6.26 -15.38
N CYS A 63 9.97 -7.20 -15.34
CA CYS A 63 9.25 -7.53 -14.12
C CYS A 63 10.17 -8.22 -13.10
N LYS A 64 10.14 -7.76 -11.85
CA LYS A 64 10.89 -8.31 -10.72
C LYS A 64 9.97 -8.58 -9.53
N ASP A 65 10.06 -9.80 -9.01
CA ASP A 65 9.29 -10.29 -7.85
C ASP A 65 9.94 -9.87 -6.52
N ALA A 66 10.02 -8.56 -6.27
CA ALA A 66 10.81 -8.01 -5.16
C ALA A 66 9.98 -7.45 -3.98
N MET A 67 8.64 -7.43 -4.11
CA MET A 67 7.73 -6.90 -3.08
C MET A 67 7.28 -7.95 -2.06
N LEU A 68 7.73 -9.20 -2.16
CA LEU A 68 7.28 -10.36 -1.37
C LEU A 68 7.90 -10.49 0.02
N ALA A 69 8.75 -9.55 0.44
CA ALA A 69 9.35 -9.62 1.77
C ALA A 69 8.24 -9.54 2.83
N ARG A 70 8.07 -10.64 3.58
CA ARG A 70 6.96 -10.96 4.50
C ARG A 70 6.71 -9.95 5.63
N TRP A 71 7.49 -8.88 5.71
CA TRP A 71 7.44 -7.86 6.75
C TRP A 71 7.74 -6.47 6.16
N MET A 72 6.75 -5.82 5.55
CA MET A 72 6.77 -4.37 5.34
C MET A 72 6.26 -3.63 6.59
N TRP A 73 6.74 -4.03 7.77
CA TRP A 73 6.48 -3.29 9.00
C TRP A 73 7.51 -2.16 9.08
N ASN A 74 7.04 -0.91 9.08
CA ASN A 74 7.86 0.28 9.41
C ASN A 74 9.10 0.54 8.51
N ILE A 75 8.92 0.73 7.20
CA ILE A 75 10.01 1.27 6.34
C ILE A 75 10.38 2.74 6.70
N ARG A 76 9.56 3.40 7.52
CA ARG A 76 9.74 4.79 7.99
C ARG A 76 10.32 4.95 9.42
N GLN A 77 10.75 3.89 10.12
CA GLN A 77 11.43 4.05 11.43
C GLN A 77 12.95 4.29 11.36
N LEU A 78 13.48 4.65 10.20
CA LEU A 78 14.87 5.08 10.06
C LEU A 78 14.90 6.48 9.46
N ARG A 79 14.60 7.50 10.27
CA ARG A 79 15.36 8.75 10.43
C ARG A 79 14.91 9.43 11.72
#